data_AF-A0A970L7B9-F1
#
_entry.id   AF-A0A970L7B9-F1
#
_cell.length_a   1.000
_cell.length_b   1.000
_cell.length_c   1.000
_cell.angle_alpha   90.00
_cell.angle_beta   90.00
_cell.angle_gamma   90.00
#
_symmetry.space_group_name_H-M   'P 1'
#
loop_
_entity.id
_entity.type
_entity.pdbx_description
1 polymer ?
#
loop_
_entity_poly.entity_id
_entity_poly.type
_entity_poly.pdbx_seq_one_letter_code
_entity_poly.pdbx_strand_id
1 'polypeptide(L)'
;MSLLISCSTSLSTRAMEKKSEGLYGYSEKNPIKVGGAMQGEGPAREREYLNSLTGMNGESVSFFRLGSCCPFETENSGMGMGMLDRYSVTYEGKEDTVVLYINMYDEDVQYAPEGFKFKF
;
A
#
# COMPACT_ATOMS: atom_id res chain seq x y z
N MET A 1 -29.08 38.65 -20.41
CA MET A 1 -29.44 37.55 -19.50
C MET A 1 -28.44 36.44 -19.75
N SER A 2 -27.24 36.54 -19.17
CA SER A 2 -26.15 35.60 -19.43
C SER A 2 -26.06 34.63 -18.25
N LEU A 3 -26.49 33.39 -18.48
CA LEU A 3 -26.23 32.27 -17.56
C LEU A 3 -24.90 31.64 -17.98
N LEU A 4 -23.84 31.92 -17.23
CA LEU A 4 -22.61 31.13 -17.27
C LEU A 4 -22.79 29.98 -16.26
N ILE A 5 -23.01 28.78 -16.77
CA ILE A 5 -22.94 27.54 -16.01
C ILE A 5 -21.46 27.17 -15.91
N SER A 6 -20.84 27.41 -14.76
CA SER A 6 -19.54 26.84 -14.42
C SER A 6 -19.79 25.47 -13.79
N CYS A 7 -19.49 24.41 -14.55
CA CYS A 7 -19.47 23.05 -14.03
C CYS A 7 -18.10 22.83 -13.36
N SER A 8 -18.07 22.87 -12.03
CA SER A 8 -16.85 22.62 -11.25
C SER A 8 -16.50 21.13 -11.27
N THR A 9 -15.44 20.77 -11.99
CA THR A 9 -14.77 19.47 -11.96
C THR A 9 -14.05 19.27 -10.62
N SER A 10 -14.75 18.80 -9.58
CA SER A 10 -14.16 18.60 -8.24
C SER A 10 -13.97 17.12 -7.83
N LEU A 11 -14.19 16.15 -8.71
CA LEU A 11 -13.99 14.73 -8.35
C LEU A 11 -12.58 14.20 -8.64
N SER A 12 -11.79 14.85 -9.50
CA SER A 12 -10.46 14.33 -9.89
C SER A 12 -9.31 14.81 -9.00
N THR A 13 -9.47 15.91 -8.26
CA THR A 13 -8.39 16.50 -7.45
C THR A 13 -8.18 15.79 -6.11
N ARG A 14 -9.26 15.34 -5.45
CA ARG A 14 -9.17 14.69 -4.12
C ARG A 14 -8.44 13.33 -4.14
N ALA A 15 -8.61 12.55 -5.20
CA ALA A 15 -7.89 11.27 -5.35
C ALA A 15 -6.41 11.46 -5.67
N MET A 16 -6.05 12.59 -6.30
CA MET A 16 -4.67 12.90 -6.67
C MET A 16 -3.90 13.60 -5.53
N GLU A 17 -4.57 14.33 -4.64
CA GLU A 17 -3.91 14.93 -3.45
C GLU A 17 -3.45 13.87 -2.43
N LYS A 18 -4.17 12.74 -2.25
CA LYS A 18 -3.70 11.63 -1.38
C LYS A 18 -2.45 10.93 -1.95
N LYS A 19 -2.18 11.10 -3.25
CA LYS A 19 -1.04 10.51 -3.95
C LYS A 19 0.25 11.32 -3.77
N SER A 20 0.19 12.58 -3.34
CA SER A 20 1.29 13.53 -3.62
C SER A 20 2.16 13.99 -2.46
N GLU A 21 2.08 13.46 -1.24
CA GLU A 21 3.10 13.78 -0.22
C GLU A 21 3.56 12.54 0.56
N GLY A 22 4.60 11.90 0.02
CA GLY A 22 5.56 11.13 0.83
C GLY A 22 5.18 9.69 1.12
N LEU A 23 5.42 8.84 0.12
CA LEU A 23 5.76 7.43 0.28
C LEU A 23 4.64 6.49 0.78
N TYR A 24 3.58 6.34 -0.03
CA TYR A 24 2.61 5.24 0.15
C TYR A 24 3.35 3.90 0.29
N GLY A 25 3.14 3.23 1.43
CA GLY A 25 3.77 1.97 1.78
C GLY A 25 5.14 2.08 2.44
N TYR A 26 5.86 3.21 2.42
CA TYR A 26 7.23 3.27 3.01
C TYR A 26 7.28 3.79 4.44
N SER A 27 6.14 4.07 5.06
CA SER A 27 6.10 4.50 6.45
C SER A 27 4.92 3.91 7.20
N GLU A 28 5.08 3.82 8.51
CA GLU A 28 4.04 3.41 9.46
C GLU A 28 2.79 4.30 9.38
N LYS A 29 2.97 5.56 8.97
CA LYS A 29 1.88 6.54 8.86
C LYS A 29 1.04 6.36 7.61
N ASN A 30 1.56 5.66 6.61
CA ASN A 30 0.89 5.42 5.34
C ASN A 30 1.16 3.98 4.84
N PRO A 31 0.76 2.96 5.61
CA PRO A 31 1.02 1.57 5.25
C PRO A 31 0.09 1.12 4.13
N ILE A 32 0.48 0.05 3.44
CA ILE A 32 -0.38 -0.64 2.48
C ILE A 32 -1.43 -1.44 3.26
N LYS A 33 -2.71 -1.15 3.06
CA LYS A 33 -3.81 -1.79 3.78
C LYS A 33 -4.41 -2.90 2.94
N VAL A 34 -3.98 -4.14 3.19
CA VAL A 34 -4.45 -5.32 2.45
C VAL A 34 -5.60 -6.04 3.12
N GLY A 35 -5.83 -5.84 4.43
CA GLY A 35 -6.87 -6.53 5.18
C GLY A 35 -6.70 -8.06 5.22
N GLY A 36 -7.76 -8.78 5.58
CA GLY A 36 -7.78 -10.25 5.59
C GLY A 36 -7.56 -10.90 6.95
N ALA A 37 -7.12 -10.18 7.99
CA ALA A 37 -6.79 -10.78 9.30
C ALA A 37 -7.99 -11.52 9.91
N MET A 38 -9.19 -10.93 9.89
CA MET A 38 -10.41 -11.56 10.44
C MET A 38 -10.88 -12.77 9.64
N GLN A 39 -10.45 -12.89 8.37
CA GLN A 39 -10.72 -14.04 7.52
C GLN A 39 -9.62 -15.12 7.63
N GLY A 40 -8.55 -14.87 8.39
CA GLY A 40 -7.37 -15.74 8.44
C GLY A 40 -6.48 -15.64 7.19
N GLU A 41 -6.70 -14.62 6.35
CA GLU A 41 -6.05 -14.43 5.05
C GLU A 41 -4.96 -13.36 5.08
N GLY A 42 -4.81 -12.63 6.20
CA GLY A 42 -3.91 -11.48 6.31
C GLY A 42 -2.52 -11.71 5.69
N PRO A 43 -1.73 -12.69 6.18
CA PRO A 43 -0.40 -12.96 5.62
C PRO A 43 -0.41 -13.40 4.15
N ALA A 44 -1.51 -13.98 3.66
CA ALA A 44 -1.64 -14.36 2.25
C ALA A 44 -1.87 -13.12 1.38
N ARG A 45 -2.77 -12.21 1.78
CA ARG A 45 -3.06 -10.96 1.06
C ARG A 45 -1.84 -10.03 0.99
N GLU A 46 -0.98 -10.01 2.03
CA GLU A 46 0.29 -9.28 1.99
C GLU A 46 1.22 -9.80 0.89
N ARG A 47 1.37 -11.14 0.81
CA ARG A 47 2.19 -11.77 -0.23
C ARG A 47 1.59 -11.59 -1.61
N GLU A 48 0.27 -11.66 -1.75
CA GLU A 48 -0.44 -11.41 -3.00
C GLU A 48 -0.21 -9.98 -3.50
N TYR A 49 -0.34 -8.99 -2.62
CA TYR A 49 -0.01 -7.61 -2.95
C TYR A 49 1.44 -7.48 -3.44
N LEU A 50 2.41 -8.02 -2.71
CA LEU A 50 3.82 -7.95 -3.10
C LEU A 50 4.09 -8.70 -4.43
N ASN A 51 3.47 -9.86 -4.63
CA ASN A 51 3.54 -10.63 -5.86
C ASN A 51 2.88 -9.90 -7.04
N SER A 52 1.96 -8.97 -6.79
CA SER A 52 1.34 -8.15 -7.82
C SER A 52 2.24 -7.01 -8.30
N LEU A 53 3.35 -6.72 -7.61
CA LEU A 53 4.27 -5.64 -7.97
C LEU A 53 5.31 -6.09 -9.01
N THR A 54 5.75 -5.13 -9.82
CA THR A 54 6.91 -5.16 -10.70
C THR A 54 7.70 -3.87 -10.58
N GLY A 55 8.96 -3.88 -11.04
CA GLY A 55 9.67 -2.64 -11.36
C GLY A 55 8.99 -1.88 -12.50
N MET A 56 9.41 -0.64 -12.74
CA MET A 56 8.78 0.24 -13.74
C MET A 56 8.81 -0.31 -15.16
N ASN A 57 9.77 -1.19 -15.51
CA ASN A 57 9.88 -1.84 -16.81
C ASN A 57 9.32 -3.26 -16.83
N GLY A 58 8.73 -3.75 -15.74
CA GLY A 58 8.18 -5.10 -15.62
C GLY A 58 9.13 -6.10 -14.96
N GLU A 59 10.20 -5.62 -14.32
CA GLU A 59 11.18 -6.43 -13.62
C GLU A 59 10.53 -7.23 -12.48
N SER A 60 10.98 -8.47 -12.31
CA SER A 60 10.45 -9.35 -11.27
C SER A 60 10.80 -8.83 -9.88
N VAL A 61 9.79 -8.66 -9.02
CA VAL A 61 9.97 -8.26 -7.62
C VAL A 61 10.37 -9.46 -6.77
N SER A 62 11.31 -9.23 -5.85
CA SER A 62 11.69 -10.14 -4.77
C SER A 62 11.51 -9.45 -3.44
N PHE A 63 11.06 -10.18 -2.42
CA PHE A 63 10.83 -9.63 -1.09
C PHE A 63 11.18 -10.60 0.02
N PHE A 64 11.51 -10.04 1.19
CA PHE A 64 11.79 -10.79 2.40
C PHE A 64 11.11 -10.12 3.60
N ARG A 65 10.46 -10.90 4.46
CA ARG A 65 9.75 -10.38 5.64
C ARG A 65 10.76 -10.08 6.75
N LEU A 66 10.85 -8.81 7.12
CA LEU A 66 11.73 -8.32 8.19
C LEU A 66 11.14 -8.53 9.59
N GLY A 67 9.83 -8.78 9.68
CA GLY A 67 9.11 -8.99 10.93
C GLY A 67 8.01 -7.94 11.15
N SER A 68 7.29 -8.11 12.25
CA SER A 68 6.22 -7.19 12.66
C SER A 68 6.78 -6.05 13.50
N CYS A 69 6.15 -4.89 13.43
CA CYS A 69 6.50 -3.68 14.18
C CYS A 69 5.25 -2.84 14.44
N CYS A 70 5.47 -1.64 14.98
CA CYS A 70 4.57 -0.52 14.75
C CYS A 70 3.13 -0.80 15.23
N PRO A 71 2.92 -0.89 16.56
CA PRO A 71 1.60 -1.16 17.11
C PRO A 71 0.61 -0.06 16.74
N PHE A 72 -0.62 -0.45 16.41
CA PHE A 72 -1.72 0.47 16.12
C PHE A 72 -3.05 -0.11 16.59
N GLU A 73 -4.04 0.75 16.81
CA GLU A 73 -5.41 0.37 17.18
C GLU A 73 -6.19 -0.07 15.94
N THR A 74 -6.95 -1.16 16.05
CA THR A 74 -7.86 -1.63 14.99
C THR A 74 -8.96 -2.50 15.58
N GLU A 75 -10.19 -2.34 15.06
CA GLU A 75 -11.31 -3.21 15.37
C GLU A 75 -11.22 -4.56 14.64
N ASN A 76 -10.36 -4.67 13.63
CA ASN A 76 -10.18 -5.88 12.81
C ASN A 76 -9.19 -6.87 13.46
N SER A 77 -9.11 -6.85 14.79
CA SER A 77 -8.28 -7.72 15.62
C SER A 77 -9.04 -8.12 16.89
N GLY A 78 -8.94 -9.38 17.30
CA GLY A 78 -9.56 -9.87 18.53
C GLY A 78 -9.06 -9.22 19.83
N MET A 79 -7.94 -8.47 19.77
CA MET A 79 -7.37 -7.74 20.90
C MET A 79 -7.54 -6.21 20.78
N GLY A 80 -8.23 -5.70 19.75
CA GLY A 80 -8.36 -4.26 19.49
C GLY A 80 -7.06 -3.58 19.01
N MET A 81 -6.01 -4.36 18.78
CA MET A 81 -4.67 -3.89 18.40
C MET A 81 -4.08 -4.75 17.29
N GLY A 82 -3.31 -4.14 16.41
CA GLY A 82 -2.57 -4.78 15.33
C GLY A 82 -1.10 -4.36 15.32
N MET A 83 -0.30 -5.08 14.55
CA MET A 83 1.10 -4.77 14.25
C MET A 83 1.27 -4.72 12.74
N LEU A 84 2.00 -3.73 12.23
CA LEU A 84 2.36 -3.69 10.81
C LEU A 84 3.45 -4.71 10.51
N ASP A 85 3.45 -5.29 9.32
CA ASP A 85 4.53 -6.12 8.83
C ASP A 85 5.46 -5.35 7.91
N ARG A 86 6.76 -5.50 8.13
CA ARG A 86 7.79 -4.90 7.30
C ARG A 86 8.36 -5.91 6.32
N TYR A 87 8.49 -5.49 5.08
CA TYR A 87 9.11 -6.27 4.01
C TYR A 87 10.25 -5.49 3.39
N SER A 88 11.44 -6.09 3.25
CA SER A 88 12.45 -5.58 2.34
C SER A 88 12.09 -6.03 0.93
N VAL A 89 11.97 -5.08 0.00
CA VAL A 89 11.50 -5.30 -1.36
C VAL A 89 12.53 -4.75 -2.35
N THR A 90 12.79 -5.51 -3.41
CA THR A 90 13.64 -5.11 -4.54
C THR A 90 13.10 -5.73 -5.83
N TYR A 91 13.71 -5.41 -6.96
CA TYR A 91 13.41 -6.04 -8.24
C TYR A 91 14.70 -6.28 -9.04
N GLU A 92 14.61 -7.12 -10.06
CA GLU A 92 15.76 -7.46 -10.91
C GLU A 92 16.48 -6.21 -11.45
N GLY A 93 17.80 -6.14 -11.24
CA GLY A 93 18.63 -5.02 -11.68
C GLY A 93 18.64 -3.79 -10.76
N LYS A 94 17.86 -3.80 -9.66
CA LYS A 94 17.94 -2.76 -8.62
C LYS A 94 19.07 -3.09 -7.62
N GLU A 95 19.94 -2.13 -7.35
CA GLU A 95 21.08 -2.30 -6.41
C GLU A 95 20.67 -2.17 -4.94
N ASP A 96 19.58 -1.46 -4.67
CA ASP A 96 19.07 -1.17 -3.34
C ASP A 96 17.81 -1.98 -2.99
N THR A 97 17.52 -2.07 -1.70
CA THR A 97 16.25 -2.60 -1.18
C THR A 97 15.50 -1.47 -0.50
N VAL A 98 14.17 -1.48 -0.63
CA VAL A 98 13.29 -0.56 0.10
C VAL A 98 12.52 -1.33 1.17
N VAL A 99 12.03 -0.62 2.19
CA VAL A 99 11.18 -1.22 3.21
C VAL A 99 9.74 -0.79 2.98
N LEU A 100 8.84 -1.74 2.78
CA LEU A 100 7.41 -1.53 2.75
C LEU A 100 6.76 -1.98 4.07
N TYR A 101 5.78 -1.21 4.53
CA TYR A 101 4.96 -1.45 5.71
C TYR A 101 3.57 -1.85 5.24
N ILE A 102 3.12 -3.03 5.66
CA ILE A 102 1.85 -3.61 5.23
C ILE A 102 0.99 -3.87 6.47
N ASN A 103 -0.28 -3.51 6.36
CA ASN A 103 -1.32 -3.71 7.34
C ASN A 103 -2.25 -4.82 6.82
N MET A 104 -2.20 -5.97 7.47
CA MET A 104 -3.08 -7.11 7.18
C MET A 104 -4.43 -7.08 7.93
N TYR A 105 -4.66 -6.08 8.78
CA TYR A 105 -5.87 -5.97 9.60
C TYR A 105 -6.94 -5.13 8.89
N ASP A 106 -6.55 -3.93 8.46
CA ASP A 106 -7.45 -2.99 7.80
C ASP A 106 -7.30 -3.05 6.28
N GLU A 107 -8.39 -2.79 5.56
CA GLU A 107 -8.44 -2.76 4.10
C GLU A 107 -8.72 -1.34 3.59
N ASP A 108 -8.02 -0.94 2.53
CA ASP A 108 -8.29 0.29 1.77
C ASP A 108 -7.95 0.03 0.29
N VAL A 109 -8.25 0.99 -0.57
CA VAL A 109 -7.82 0.96 -1.97
C VAL A 109 -6.29 0.91 -2.03
N GLN A 110 -5.77 -0.07 -2.76
CA GLN A 110 -4.35 -0.32 -2.88
C GLN A 110 -3.76 0.41 -4.10
N TYR A 111 -2.61 1.03 -3.89
CA TYR A 111 -1.81 1.64 -4.95
C TYR A 111 -0.46 0.92 -5.07
N ALA A 112 0.24 1.11 -6.19
CA ALA A 112 1.64 0.70 -6.26
C ALA A 112 2.50 1.77 -5.55
N PRO A 113 3.49 1.38 -4.72
CA PRO A 113 4.43 2.33 -4.13
C PRO A 113 5.27 3.00 -5.22
N GLU A 114 5.81 4.18 -4.95
CA GLU A 114 6.62 4.92 -5.91
C GLU A 114 7.83 4.10 -6.42
N GLY A 115 8.02 4.03 -7.74
CA GLY A 115 9.06 3.18 -8.33
C GLY A 115 8.66 1.72 -8.56
N PHE A 116 7.41 1.37 -8.24
CA PHE A 116 6.79 0.09 -8.61
C PHE A 116 5.53 0.33 -9.45
N LYS A 117 5.07 -0.73 -10.12
CA LYS A 117 3.76 -0.79 -10.77
C LYS A 117 3.12 -2.16 -10.56
N PHE A 118 1.81 -2.24 -10.70
CA PHE A 118 1.13 -3.53 -10.73
C PHE A 118 1.44 -4.28 -12.03
N LYS A 119 1.53 -5.61 -11.94
CA LYS A 119 1.56 -6.52 -13.09
C LYS A 119 0.29 -6.30 -13.92
N PHE A 120 0.48 -6.16 -15.23
CA PHE A 120 -0.59 -6.08 -16.22
C PHE A 120 -0.72 -7.41 -16.95
#